data_AF-A0A2D5H2M6-F1
#
_entry.id   AF-A0A2D5H2M6-F1
#
_cell.length_a   1.000
_cell.length_b   1.000
_cell.length_c   1.000
_cell.angle_alpha   90.00
_cell.angle_beta   90.00
_cell.angle_gamma   90.00
#
_symmetry.space_group_name_H-M   'P 1'
#
loop_
_entity.id
_entity.type
_entity.pdbx_description
1 polymer ?
#
loop_
_entity_poly.entity_id
_entity_poly.type
_entity_poly.pdbx_seq_one_letter_code
_entity_poly.pdbx_strand_id
1 'polypeptide(L)'
;AWQPPSCLHPTIPVDEPLVFDLVDTWVNRSIGGCTYHVGHPGGLNPGTFPVNGYEAESRRAARFFKMGHTGGTSSIPEDEKNAMFPLTLDLRRNRGIV
;
A
#
# COMPACT_ATOMS: atom_id res chain seq x y z
N ALA A 1 -6.44 2.08 -8.73
CA ALA A 1 -5.88 1.09 -9.71
C ALA A 1 -6.94 0.67 -10.74
N TRP A 2 -6.54 0.24 -11.95
CA TRP A 2 -7.48 -0.23 -12.99
C TRP A 2 -8.02 -1.63 -12.64
N GLN A 3 -9.34 -1.78 -12.49
CA GLN A 3 -10.03 -3.03 -12.15
C GLN A 3 -11.04 -3.42 -13.26
N PRO A 4 -10.56 -3.84 -14.46
CA PRO A 4 -11.46 -4.27 -15.53
C PRO A 4 -12.12 -5.61 -15.16
N PRO A 5 -13.33 -5.91 -15.67
CA PRO A 5 -14.01 -7.18 -15.41
C PRO A 5 -13.22 -8.42 -15.85
N SER A 6 -12.28 -8.26 -16.79
CA SER A 6 -11.43 -9.32 -17.33
C SER A 6 -10.06 -9.45 -16.64
N CYS A 7 -9.80 -8.76 -15.53
CA CYS A 7 -8.54 -8.95 -14.80
C CYS A 7 -8.50 -10.31 -14.08
N LEU A 8 -7.31 -10.69 -13.56
CA LEU A 8 -7.12 -11.97 -12.87
C LEU A 8 -8.02 -12.13 -11.62
N HIS A 9 -8.31 -11.02 -10.93
CA HIS A 9 -9.06 -11.01 -9.68
C HIS A 9 -10.13 -9.90 -9.69
N PRO A 10 -11.20 -10.03 -10.50
CA PRO A 10 -12.16 -8.94 -10.72
C PRO A 10 -13.03 -8.67 -9.49
N THR A 11 -13.19 -9.66 -8.62
CA THR A 11 -13.99 -9.57 -7.38
C THR A 11 -13.22 -9.05 -6.17
N ILE A 12 -11.88 -8.90 -6.26
CA ILE A 12 -11.07 -8.35 -5.19
C ILE A 12 -10.95 -6.84 -5.43
N PRO A 13 -11.44 -5.99 -4.50
CA PRO A 13 -11.37 -4.54 -4.68
C PRO A 13 -9.92 -4.05 -4.59
N VAL A 14 -9.68 -2.84 -5.11
CA VAL A 14 -8.37 -2.21 -5.07
C VAL A 14 -7.98 -1.87 -3.62
N ASP A 15 -6.78 -2.27 -3.22
CA ASP A 15 -6.15 -1.88 -1.95
C ASP A 15 -5.48 -0.51 -2.09
N GLU A 16 -6.26 0.56 -1.91
CA GLU A 16 -5.77 1.93 -2.04
C GLU A 16 -6.61 2.92 -1.19
N PRO A 17 -5.97 3.85 -0.44
CA PRO A 17 -4.53 3.96 -0.20
C PRO A 17 -3.99 2.86 0.74
N LEU A 18 -2.70 2.54 0.59
CA LEU A 18 -1.97 1.73 1.56
C LEU A 18 -1.36 2.66 2.61
N VAL A 19 -1.76 2.48 3.87
CA VAL A 19 -1.28 3.25 5.01
C VAL A 19 -0.31 2.41 5.81
N PHE A 20 0.89 2.92 6.04
CA PHE A 20 1.94 2.22 6.78
C PHE A 20 2.32 3.02 8.02
N ASP A 21 2.34 2.34 9.16
CA ASP A 21 2.85 2.84 10.42
C ASP A 21 4.10 2.03 10.81
N LEU A 22 5.17 2.73 11.22
CA LEU A 22 6.30 2.13 11.91
C LEU A 22 6.01 2.19 13.40
N VAL A 23 5.86 1.03 14.03
CA VAL A 23 5.45 0.93 15.43
C VAL A 23 6.61 0.48 16.31
N ASP A 24 6.79 1.16 17.43
CA ASP A 24 7.63 0.68 18.53
C ASP A 24 6.84 -0.31 19.39
N THR A 25 7.31 -1.55 19.43
CA THR A 25 6.68 -2.67 20.16
C THR A 25 6.84 -2.58 21.68
N TRP A 26 7.79 -1.82 22.21
CA TRP A 26 7.97 -1.69 23.67
C TRP A 26 6.91 -0.81 24.32
N VAL A 27 6.44 0.21 23.59
CA VAL A 27 5.44 1.18 24.05
C VAL A 27 4.13 1.13 23.26
N ASN A 28 4.01 0.21 22.28
CA ASN A 28 2.85 0.03 21.40
C ASN A 28 2.39 1.33 20.73
N ARG A 29 3.35 2.07 20.16
CA ARG A 29 3.08 3.39 19.59
C ARG A 29 3.73 3.56 18.21
N SER A 30 2.98 4.14 17.28
CA SER A 30 3.51 4.57 15.99
C SER A 30 4.52 5.72 16.20
N ILE A 31 5.72 5.54 15.63
CA ILE A 31 6.83 6.51 15.65
C ILE A 31 6.99 7.22 14.31
N GLY A 32 6.19 6.86 13.30
CA GLY A 32 6.18 7.46 11.99
C GLY A 32 5.46 6.57 10.98
N GLY A 33 5.45 6.98 9.72
CA GLY A 33 4.75 6.23 8.69
C GLY A 33 4.64 6.97 7.37
N CYS A 34 3.88 6.39 6.45
CA CYS A 34 3.61 6.97 5.15
C CYS A 34 2.30 6.45 4.56
N THR A 35 1.85 7.12 3.52
CA THR A 35 0.73 6.69 2.69
C THR A 35 1.25 6.45 1.27
N TYR A 36 0.90 5.31 0.69
CA TYR A 36 1.17 5.00 -0.70
C TYR A 36 -0.13 4.84 -1.47
N HIS A 37 -0.24 5.55 -2.57
CA HIS A 37 -1.37 5.44 -3.48
C HIS A 37 -1.01 4.58 -4.68
N VAL A 38 -1.85 3.62 -5.05
CA VAL A 38 -1.59 2.77 -6.23
C VAL A 38 -1.78 3.57 -7.52
N GLY A 39 -2.71 4.52 -7.54
CA GLY A 39 -2.85 5.57 -8.54
C GLY A 39 -2.63 6.96 -7.95
N HIS A 40 -2.33 7.95 -8.77
CA HIS A 40 -2.20 9.32 -8.27
C HIS A 40 -3.54 9.81 -7.67
N PRO A 41 -3.58 10.39 -6.45
CA PRO A 41 -4.82 10.84 -5.80
C PRO A 41 -5.64 11.83 -6.64
N GLY A 42 -4.96 12.67 -7.43
CA GLY A 42 -5.59 13.61 -8.36
C GLY A 42 -6.09 12.98 -9.67
N GLY A 43 -6.16 11.65 -9.80
CA GLY A 43 -6.65 10.95 -10.98
C GLY A 43 -5.69 10.89 -12.19
N LEU A 44 -4.48 11.43 -12.05
CA LEU A 44 -3.46 11.53 -13.10
C LEU A 44 -2.67 10.22 -13.28
N ASN A 45 -3.34 9.16 -13.72
CA ASN A 45 -2.68 7.89 -14.02
C ASN A 45 -2.36 7.80 -15.53
N PRO A 46 -1.08 7.75 -15.92
CA PRO A 46 -0.69 7.68 -17.32
C PRO A 46 -1.16 6.36 -17.97
N GLY A 47 -1.79 6.45 -19.14
CA GLY A 47 -2.13 5.29 -19.98
C GLY A 47 -0.98 4.78 -20.85
N THR A 48 0.19 5.42 -20.78
CA THR A 48 1.36 5.13 -21.61
C THR A 48 2.58 4.80 -20.75
N PHE A 49 3.53 4.06 -21.33
CA PHE A 49 4.82 3.81 -20.71
C PHE A 49 5.58 5.13 -20.48
N PRO A 50 6.42 5.21 -19.44
CA PRO A 50 7.28 6.37 -19.23
C PRO A 50 8.29 6.48 -20.39
N VAL A 51 8.51 7.70 -20.87
CA VAL A 51 9.42 7.99 -21.99
C VAL A 51 10.89 7.83 -21.61
N ASN A 52 11.21 7.96 -20.32
CA ASN A 52 12.55 7.77 -19.78
C ASN A 52 12.52 7.38 -18.29
N GLY A 53 13.69 7.09 -17.72
CA GLY A 53 13.83 6.70 -16.31
C GLY A 53 13.49 7.82 -15.32
N TYR A 54 13.72 9.08 -15.68
CA TYR A 54 13.39 10.22 -14.84
C TYR A 54 11.87 10.37 -14.68
N GLU A 55 11.12 10.30 -15.78
CA GLU A 55 9.66 10.32 -15.76
C GLU A 55 9.10 9.13 -14.98
N ALA A 56 9.68 7.94 -15.16
CA ALA A 56 9.29 6.75 -14.40
C ALA A 56 9.44 6.97 -12.88
N GLU A 57 10.57 7.54 -12.45
CA GLU A 57 10.84 7.86 -11.04
C GLU A 57 9.90 8.96 -10.52
N SER A 58 9.69 10.04 -11.26
CA SER A 58 8.74 11.09 -10.88
C SER A 58 7.33 10.55 -10.70
N ARG A 59 6.87 9.67 -11.60
CA ARG A 59 5.57 8.99 -11.49
C ARG A 59 5.49 8.08 -10.25
N ARG A 60 6.59 7.44 -9.84
CA ARG A 60 6.66 6.66 -8.59
C ARG A 60 6.61 7.56 -7.36
N ALA A 61 7.41 8.63 -7.34
CA ALA A 61 7.48 9.56 -6.22
C ALA A 61 6.14 10.26 -5.96
N ALA A 62 5.39 10.61 -7.01
CA ALA A 62 4.09 11.27 -6.91
C ALA A 62 2.99 10.41 -6.23
N ARG A 63 3.24 9.11 -6.05
CA ARG A 63 2.33 8.19 -5.35
C ARG A 63 2.63 8.04 -3.86
N PHE A 64 3.76 8.57 -3.39
CA PHE A 64 4.23 8.40 -2.03
C PHE A 64 4.08 9.69 -1.23
N PHE A 65 3.42 9.59 -0.09
CA PHE A 65 3.17 10.70 0.83
C PHE A 65 3.81 10.38 2.18
N LYS A 66 4.72 11.26 2.64
CA LYS A 66 5.41 11.13 3.94
C LYS A 66 4.50 11.39 5.16
N MET A 67 3.22 11.67 4.92
CA MET A 67 2.20 12.01 5.92
C MET A 67 0.94 11.17 5.69
N GLY A 68 -0.03 11.26 6.61
CA GLY A 68 -1.29 10.51 6.50
C GLY A 68 -1.25 9.08 7.03
N HIS A 69 -0.20 8.70 7.77
CA HIS A 69 -0.21 7.47 8.59
C HIS A 69 -1.16 7.61 9.78
N THR A 70 -1.53 6.50 10.41
CA THR A 70 -2.52 6.48 11.49
C THR A 70 -2.02 7.22 12.73
N GLY A 71 -0.78 6.96 13.13
CA GLY A 71 -0.17 7.55 14.32
C GLY A 71 -0.78 7.03 15.64
N GLY A 72 -0.22 7.48 16.78
CA GLY A 72 -0.76 7.17 18.10
C GLY A 72 -0.48 5.75 18.59
N THR A 73 -1.28 5.29 19.55
CA THR A 73 -1.19 3.92 20.10
C THR A 73 -1.75 2.95 19.08
N SER A 74 -1.05 1.83 18.86
CA SER A 74 -1.44 0.82 17.87
C SER A 74 -1.52 -0.57 18.52
N SER A 75 -2.50 -1.36 18.10
CA SER A 75 -2.54 -2.80 18.36
C SER A 75 -1.80 -3.50 17.23
N ILE A 76 -0.72 -4.20 17.56
CA ILE A 76 0.13 -4.87 16.57
C ILE A 76 -0.51 -6.21 16.25
N PRO A 77 -0.91 -6.46 14.98
CA PRO A 77 -1.49 -7.74 14.59
C PRO A 77 -0.43 -8.85 14.64
N GLU A 78 -0.88 -10.10 14.69
CA GLU A 78 0.02 -11.25 14.60
C GLU A 78 0.71 -11.31 13.22
N ASP A 79 1.94 -11.81 13.20
CA ASP A 79 2.71 -12.01 11.96
C ASP A 79 2.05 -13.02 11.03
N GLU A 80 1.63 -12.58 9.85
CA GLU A 80 1.12 -13.44 8.78
C GLU A 80 2.25 -14.16 8.03
N LYS A 81 2.80 -15.21 8.63
CA LYS A 81 3.91 -15.98 8.06
C LYS A 81 3.48 -16.86 6.89
N ASN A 82 4.19 -16.75 5.76
CA ASN A 82 4.02 -17.63 4.60
C ASN A 82 5.37 -18.23 4.19
N ALA A 83 5.55 -19.54 4.40
CA ALA A 83 6.82 -20.22 4.12
C ALA A 83 7.21 -20.21 2.63
N MET A 84 6.23 -20.17 1.72
CA MET A 84 6.47 -20.10 0.27
C MET A 84 6.82 -18.69 -0.20
N PHE A 85 6.41 -17.67 0.55
CA PHE A 85 6.59 -16.26 0.21
C PHE A 85 6.98 -15.46 1.47
N PRO A 86 8.19 -15.70 2.03
CA PRO A 86 8.58 -15.18 3.34
C PRO A 86 8.70 -13.65 3.41
N LEU A 87 8.78 -12.98 2.25
CA LEU A 87 8.93 -11.53 2.13
C LEU A 87 7.71 -10.87 1.47
N THR A 88 6.55 -11.52 1.49
CA THR A 88 5.34 -11.00 0.84
C THR A 88 4.13 -11.11 1.77
N LEU A 89 3.52 -9.97 2.06
CA LEU A 89 2.21 -9.89 2.69
C LEU A 89 1.13 -10.02 1.60
N ASP A 90 0.22 -10.99 1.76
CA ASP A 90 -0.84 -11.25 0.79
C ASP A 90 -2.18 -10.65 1.24
N LEU A 91 -2.43 -9.40 0.86
CA LEU A 91 -3.64 -8.64 1.20
C LEU A 91 -4.96 -9.19 0.60
N ARG A 92 -4.90 -10.29 -0.17
CA ARG A 92 -6.10 -11.01 -0.63
C ARG A 92 -6.71 -11.85 0.48
N ARG A 93 -5.96 -12.15 1.54
CA ARG A 93 -6.39 -12.97 2.68
C ARG A 93 -7.02 -12.08 3.76
N ASN A 94 -7.86 -12.67 4.62
CA ASN A 94 -8.37 -12.07 5.85
C ASN A 94 -9.03 -10.67 5.73
N ARG A 95 -9.57 -10.32 4.56
CA ARG A 95 -10.24 -9.02 4.35
C ARG A 95 -11.46 -8.91 5.29
N GLY A 96 -11.40 -8.01 6.27
CA GLY A 96 -12.50 -7.71 7.20
C GLY A 96 -12.42 -8.38 8.57
N ILE A 97 -11.34 -9.10 8.89
CA ILE A 97 -11.02 -9.54 10.25
C ILE A 97 -10.04 -8.51 10.81
N VAL A 98 -10.54 -7.61 11.66
CA VAL A 98 -9.76 -6.63 12.43
C VAL A 98 -9.79 -7.05 13.89
#